data_AF-A0A7Y9K3L3-F1
#
_entry.id   AF-A0A7Y9K3L3-F1
#
_cell.length_a   1.000
_cell.length_b   1.000
_cell.length_c   1.000
_cell.angle_alpha   90.00
_cell.angle_beta   90.00
_cell.angle_gamma   90.00
#
_symmetry.space_group_name_H-M   'P 1'
#
loop_
_entity.id
_entity.type
_entity.pdbx_description
1 polymer ?
#
loop_
_entity_poly.entity_id
_entity_poly.type
_entity_poly.pdbx_seq_one_letter_code
_entity_poly.pdbx_strand_id
1 'polypeptide(L)' 'MALFWLSDEAWAAIQPHLPKNQPGARRVATGG' A
#
# COMPACT_ATOMS: atom_id res chain seq x y z
N MET A 1 5.79 -21.81 15.11
CA MET A 1 5.63 -20.59 14.28
C MET A 1 4.14 -20.40 14.06
N ALA A 2 3.55 -19.28 14.48
CA ALA A 2 2.12 -19.03 14.34
C ALA A 2 1.88 -18.01 13.22
N LEU A 3 0.98 -18.34 12.30
CA LEU A 3 0.43 -17.40 11.32
C LEU A 3 -0.80 -16.77 11.95
N PHE A 4 -0.85 -15.44 11.98
CA PHE A 4 -2.03 -14.70 12.42
C PHE A 4 -2.75 -14.20 11.18
N TRP A 5 -3.99 -14.63 11.02
CA TRP A 5 -4.89 -14.11 9.99
C TRP A 5 -5.82 -13.07 10.61
N LEU A 6 -6.17 -12.06 9.82
CA LEU A 6 -7.10 -11.02 10.23
C LEU A 6 -8.54 -11.47 9.91
N SER A 7 -9.50 -11.09 10.74
CA SER A 7 -10.91 -11.19 10.35
C SER A 7 -11.22 -10.16 9.25
N ASP A 8 -12.35 -10.34 8.57
CA ASP A 8 -12.78 -9.42 7.51
C ASP A 8 -12.99 -7.99 8.03
N GLU A 9 -13.46 -7.82 9.27
CA GLU A 9 -13.66 -6.51 9.90
C GLU A 9 -12.32 -5.83 10.19
N ALA A 10 -11.35 -6.61 10.71
CA ALA A 10 -10.00 -6.11 10.97
C ALA A 10 -9.30 -5.71 9.68
N TRP A 11 -9.48 -6.49 8.61
CA TRP A 11 -8.96 -6.16 7.29
C TRP A 11 -9.62 -4.91 6.70
N ALA A 12 -10.96 -4.79 6.80
CA ALA A 12 -11.72 -3.64 6.31
C ALA A 12 -11.31 -2.32 6.96
N ALA A 13 -10.89 -2.35 8.23
CA ALA A 13 -10.36 -1.18 8.93
C ALA A 13 -9.00 -0.71 8.37
N ILE A 14 -8.17 -1.63 7.89
CA ILE A 14 -6.81 -1.33 7.39
C ILE A 14 -6.84 -0.91 5.92
N GLN A 15 -7.69 -1.53 5.11
CA GLN A 15 -7.74 -1.37 3.66
C GLN A 15 -7.71 0.10 3.16
N PRO A 16 -8.42 1.08 3.77
CA PRO A 16 -8.40 2.47 3.32
C PRO A 16 -7.05 3.18 3.45
N HIS A 17 -6.20 2.72 4.36
CA HIS A 17 -4.91 3.32 4.68
C HIS A 17 -3.75 2.70 3.90
N LEU A 18 -4.01 1.61 3.16
CA LEU A 18 -2.97 0.96 2.38
C LEU A 18 -2.48 1.89 1.27
N PRO A 19 -1.15 1.97 1.05
CA PRO A 19 -0.61 2.73 -0.06
C PRO A 19 -1.15 2.16 -1.36
N LYS A 20 -1.94 2.95 -2.06
CA LYS A 20 -2.35 2.62 -3.43
C LYS A 20 -1.09 2.74 -4.28
N ASN A 21 -0.80 1.72 -5.08
CA ASN A 21 0.33 1.69 -6.01
C ASN A 21 0.14 2.79 -7.07
N GLN A 22 0.43 4.04 -6.70
CA GLN A 22 0.32 5.18 -7.58
C GLN A 22 1.46 5.10 -8.59
N PRO A 23 1.17 5.12 -9.89
CA PRO A 23 2.22 5.07 -10.90
C PRO A 23 3.09 6.31 -10.77
N GLY A 24 4.29 6.10 -10.22
CA GLY A 24 5.50 6.93 -10.28
C GLY A 24 5.31 8.43 -10.07
N ALA A 25 5.80 8.95 -8.93
CA ALA A 25 6.24 10.34 -8.87
C ALA A 25 7.13 10.58 -10.09
N ARG A 26 6.68 11.44 -11.01
CA ARG A 26 7.34 11.77 -12.27
C ARG A 26 8.83 11.95 -12.02
N ARG A 27 9.66 11.01 -12.45
CA ARG A 27 11.12 11.20 -12.44
C ARG A 27 11.40 12.27 -13.49
N VAL A 28 11.50 13.53 -13.05
CA VAL A 28 11.93 14.64 -13.89
C VAL A 28 13.38 14.30 -14.24
N ALA A 29 13.63 13.90 -15.49
CA ALA A 29 14.99 13.86 -16.00
C ALA A 29 15.44 15.32 -16.11
N THR A 30 16.12 15.81 -15.07
CA THR A 30 16.95 17.00 -15.20
C THR A 30 17.99 16.68 -16.26
N GLY A 31 18.04 17.50 -17.31
CA GLY A 31 18.77 17.23 -18.53
C GLY A 31 20.30 17.18 -18.38
N GLY A 32 20.90 16.71 -19.48
CA GLY A 32 22.31 16.75 -19.82
C GLY A 32 22.44 16.31 -21.26
#